data_AF-A0A7Z9QZP8-F1
#
_entry.id   AF-A0A7Z9QZP8-F1
#
_cell.length_a   1.000
_cell.length_b   1.000
_cell.length_c   1.000
_cell.angle_alpha   90.00
_cell.angle_beta   90.00
_cell.angle_gamma   90.00
#
_symmetry.space_group_name_H-M   'P 1'
#
loop_
_entity.id
_entity.type
_entity.pdbx_description
1 polymer ?
#
loop_
_entity_poly.entity_id
_entity_poly.type
_entity_poly.pdbx_seq_one_letter_code
_entity_poly.pdbx_strand_id
1 'polypeptide(L)'
;MFEQVFEGYISPLDLLKPKEREIYDWIKENYNHQEFSVNDISDGLNLDQDNIRSKYLKKLVDLQLLEKRELNRKNYYRLITLD
;
A
#
# COMPACT_ATOMS: atom_id res chain seq x y z
N MET A 1 -25.42 19.45 22.62
CA MET A 1 -24.14 19.49 21.89
C MET A 1 -23.42 18.21 22.21
N PHE A 2 -23.29 17.32 21.24
CA PHE A 2 -22.40 16.16 21.36
C PHE A 2 -21.19 16.48 20.48
N GLU A 3 -20.14 17.02 21.08
CA GLU A 3 -18.81 16.92 20.48
C GLU A 3 -18.34 15.49 20.69
N GLN A 4 -18.81 14.59 19.81
CA GLN A 4 -18.16 13.29 19.64
C GLN A 4 -16.83 13.59 18.95
N VAL A 5 -15.80 13.82 19.76
CA VAL A 5 -14.43 13.80 19.28
C VAL A 5 -14.13 12.35 18.93
N PHE A 6 -14.39 11.96 17.68
CA PHE A 6 -13.87 10.73 17.08
C PHE A 6 -12.35 10.90 16.92
N GLU A 7 -11.61 10.95 18.02
CA GLU A 7 -10.15 10.83 18.03
C GLU A 7 -9.71 9.35 18.00
N GLY A 8 -10.50 8.51 17.35
CA GLY A 8 -10.11 7.16 16.96
C GLY A 8 -9.38 7.18 15.63
N TYR A 9 -8.26 7.91 15.53
CA TYR A 9 -7.35 7.75 14.39
C TYR A 9 -6.72 6.36 14.51
N ILE A 10 -7.43 5.34 14.05
CA ILE A 10 -6.84 4.03 13.82
C ILE A 10 -5.87 4.24 12.67
N SER A 11 -4.55 4.12 12.97
CA SER A 11 -3.54 4.18 11.93
C SER A 11 -3.91 3.16 10.85
N PRO A 12 -3.88 3.52 9.56
CA PRO A 12 -4.23 2.57 8.50
C PRO A 12 -3.32 1.33 8.52
N LEU A 13 -2.12 1.47 9.10
CA LEU A 13 -1.17 0.39 9.37
C LEU A 13 -1.65 -0.65 10.40
N ASP A 14 -2.51 -0.28 11.35
CA ASP A 14 -3.10 -1.18 12.33
C ASP A 14 -4.26 -2.01 11.73
N LEU A 15 -4.79 -1.60 10.58
CA LEU A 15 -5.79 -2.35 9.83
C LEU A 15 -5.18 -3.40 8.89
N LEU A 16 -3.85 -3.41 8.74
CA LEU A 16 -3.14 -4.35 7.89
C LEU A 16 -3.00 -5.71 8.56
N LYS A 17 -3.26 -6.77 7.79
CA LYS A 17 -2.90 -8.13 8.17
C LYS A 17 -1.38 -8.30 8.16
N PRO A 18 -0.84 -9.32 8.85
CA PRO A 18 0.60 -9.57 8.89
C PRO A 18 1.27 -9.61 7.50
N LYS A 19 0.62 -10.24 6.53
CA LYS A 19 1.14 -10.33 5.15
C LYS A 19 1.10 -8.99 4.40
N GLU A 20 0.07 -8.18 4.63
CA GLU A 20 -0.05 -6.85 4.02
C GLU A 20 1.00 -5.90 4.61
N ARG A 21 1.27 -6.03 5.91
CA ARG A 21 2.31 -5.27 6.60
C ARG A 21 3.71 -5.66 6.13
N GLU A 22 3.98 -6.96 5.96
CA GLU A 22 5.23 -7.44 5.36
C GLU A 22 5.46 -6.86 3.95
N ILE A 23 4.42 -6.85 3.12
CA ILE A 23 4.49 -6.24 1.78
C ILE A 23 4.75 -4.73 1.88
N TYR A 24 4.05 -4.04 2.79
CA TYR A 24 4.24 -2.60 2.99
C TYR A 24 5.66 -2.26 3.47
N ASP A 25 6.17 -2.97 4.48
CA ASP A 25 7.54 -2.80 4.97
C ASP A 25 8.56 -3.09 3.85
N TRP A 26 8.38 -4.18 3.08
CA TRP A 26 9.24 -4.47 1.94
C TRP A 26 9.23 -3.36 0.89
N ILE A 27 8.05 -2.83 0.54
CA ILE A 27 7.93 -1.68 -0.39
C ILE A 27 8.62 -0.45 0.18
N LYS A 28 8.48 -0.20 1.48
CA LYS A 28 9.10 0.93 2.17
C LYS A 28 10.61 0.84 2.21
N GLU A 29 11.17 -0.35 2.42
CA GLU A 29 12.61 -0.56 2.42
C GLU A 29 13.21 -0.49 1.01
N ASN A 30 12.53 -1.03 0.00
CA ASN A 30 13.07 -1.14 -1.36
C ASN A 30 12.74 0.05 -2.28
N TYR A 31 11.56 0.64 -2.11
CA TYR A 31 11.01 1.69 -3.00
C TYR A 31 10.62 2.95 -2.22
N ASN A 32 11.44 3.34 -1.23
CA ASN A 32 11.18 4.53 -0.43
C ASN A 32 11.05 5.79 -1.33
N HIS A 33 9.84 6.33 -1.41
CA HIS A 33 9.43 7.43 -2.31
C HIS A 33 9.57 7.22 -3.82
N GLN A 34 9.94 6.02 -4.26
CA GLN A 34 10.05 5.66 -5.68
C GLN A 34 8.75 5.02 -6.19
N GLU A 35 8.53 5.15 -7.50
CA GLU A 35 7.44 4.46 -8.18
C GLU A 35 7.83 2.99 -8.44
N PHE A 36 6.90 2.08 -8.17
CA PHE A 36 7.07 0.65 -8.40
C PHE A 36 5.85 0.04 -9.08
N SER A 37 6.03 -1.12 -9.70
CA SER A 37 4.96 -1.87 -10.34
C SER A 37 4.63 -3.16 -9.58
N VAL A 38 3.54 -3.81 -9.96
CA VAL A 38 3.16 -5.13 -9.41
C VAL A 38 4.26 -6.17 -9.64
N ASN A 39 4.97 -6.07 -10.77
CA ASN A 39 6.02 -7.02 -11.13
C ASN A 39 7.20 -6.95 -10.17
N ASP A 40 7.59 -5.74 -9.75
CA ASP A 40 8.69 -5.53 -8.82
C ASP A 40 8.45 -6.25 -7.48
N ILE A 41 7.23 -6.14 -6.95
CA ILE A 41 6.85 -6.80 -5.69
C ILE A 41 6.73 -8.31 -5.89
N SER A 42 6.17 -8.72 -7.03
CA SER A 42 6.00 -10.13 -7.37
C SER A 42 7.35 -10.84 -7.45
N ASP A 43 8.35 -10.20 -8.05
CA ASP A 43 9.72 -10.71 -8.13
C ASP A 43 10.39 -10.74 -6.75
N GLY A 44 10.31 -9.64 -5.99
CA GLY A 44 10.98 -9.52 -4.69
C GLY A 44 10.41 -10.41 -3.59
N LEU A 45 9.10 -10.65 -3.58
CA LEU A 45 8.43 -11.48 -2.57
C LEU A 45 8.03 -12.86 -3.10
N ASN A 46 8.32 -13.17 -4.36
CA ASN A 46 7.90 -14.38 -5.07
C ASN A 46 6.39 -14.67 -4.89
N LEU A 47 5.57 -13.64 -5.06
CA LEU A 47 4.12 -13.68 -4.87
C LEU A 47 3.40 -13.58 -6.22
N ASP A 48 2.22 -14.19 -6.30
CA ASP A 48 1.37 -14.10 -7.49
C ASP A 48 0.89 -12.66 -7.76
N GLN A 49 1.08 -12.20 -9.00
CA GLN A 49 0.78 -10.82 -9.41
C GLN A 49 -0.71 -10.47 -9.24
N ASP A 50 -1.61 -11.42 -9.47
CA ASP A 50 -3.05 -11.18 -9.35
C ASP A 50 -3.43 -10.96 -7.89
N ASN A 51 -2.89 -11.78 -6.98
CA ASN A 51 -3.05 -11.59 -5.55
C ASN A 51 -2.47 -10.23 -5.08
N ILE A 52 -1.27 -9.84 -5.56
CA ILE A 52 -0.67 -8.55 -5.19
C ILE A 52 -1.54 -7.39 -5.64
N ARG A 53 -1.97 -7.36 -6.90
CA ARG A 53 -2.77 -6.28 -7.46
C ARG A 53 -4.16 -6.19 -6.83
N SER A 54 -4.86 -7.32 -6.73
CA SER A 54 -6.28 -7.36 -6.39
C SER A 54 -6.56 -7.37 -4.89
N LYS A 55 -5.63 -7.91 -4.07
CA LYS A 55 -5.77 -7.91 -2.60
C LYS A 55 -4.89 -6.85 -1.96
N TYR A 56 -3.57 -7.01 -2.04
CA TYR A 56 -2.64 -6.29 -1.16
C TYR A 56 -2.50 -4.81 -1.56
N LEU A 57 -2.11 -4.52 -2.80
CA LEU A 57 -1.95 -3.14 -3.28
C LEU A 57 -3.29 -2.40 -3.29
N LYS A 58 -4.37 -3.08 -3.68
CA LYS A 58 -5.71 -2.49 -3.59
C LYS A 58 -6.03 -2.05 -2.18
N LYS A 59 -5.73 -2.88 -1.16
CA LYS A 59 -5.99 -2.54 0.24
C LYS A 59 -5.10 -1.41 0.74
N LEU A 60 -3.82 -1.41 0.38
CA LEU A 60 -2.89 -0.33 0.74
C LEU A 60 -3.29 1.01 0.11
N VAL A 61 -3.82 1.01 -1.11
CA VAL A 61 -4.37 2.22 -1.76
C VAL A 61 -5.67 2.67 -1.10
N ASP A 62 -6.57 1.73 -0.76
CA ASP A 62 -7.83 2.00 -0.04
C ASP A 62 -7.58 2.64 1.34
N LEU A 63 -6.50 2.20 2.00
CA LEU A 63 -6.01 2.74 3.27
C LEU A 63 -5.19 4.02 3.12
N GLN A 64 -5.09 4.59 1.92
CA GLN A 64 -4.33 5.80 1.61
C GLN A 64 -2.84 5.72 2.01
N LEU A 65 -2.27 4.51 2.02
CA LEU A 65 -0.83 4.29 2.25
C LEU A 65 -0.03 4.34 0.94
N LEU A 66 -0.69 3.98 -0.17
CA LEU A 66 -0.13 4.02 -1.51
C LEU A 66 -0.98 4.88 -2.43
N GLU A 67 -0.32 5.64 -3.29
CA GLU A 67 -0.93 6.29 -4.43
C GLU A 67 -0.83 5.34 -5.63
N LYS A 68 -1.94 5.17 -6.36
CA LYS A 68 -1.98 4.42 -7.61
C LYS A 68 -2.03 5.39 -8.78
N ARG A 69 -1.15 5.20 -9.76
CA ARG A 69 -1.15 5.94 -11.02
C ARG A 69 -1.17 4.98 -12.20
N GLU A 70 -1.97 5.28 -13.22
CA GLU A 70 -1.92 4.55 -14.49
C GLU A 70 -1.10 5.36 -15.50
N LEU A 71 -0.07 4.74 -16.07
CA LEU A 71 0.78 5.32 -17.10
C LEU A 71 1.04 4.28 -18.19
N ASN A 72 0.79 4.62 -19.45
CA ASN A 72 1.00 3.72 -20.60
C ASN A 72 0.37 2.32 -20.43
N ARG A 73 -0.89 2.25 -19.94
CA ARG A 73 -1.61 0.99 -19.64
C ARG A 73 -0.96 0.12 -18.55
N LYS A 74 0.01 0.65 -17.81
CA LYS A 74 0.63 0.00 -16.66
C LYS A 74 0.20 0.73 -15.38
N ASN A 75 0.02 -0.05 -14.31
CA ASN A 75 -0.27 0.50 -12.99
C ASN A 75 1.05 0.65 -12.23
N TYR A 76 1.31 1.87 -11.80
CA TYR A 76 2.41 2.25 -10.92
C TYR A 76 1.85 2.64 -9.57
N TYR A 77 2.65 2.41 -8.56
CA TYR A 77 2.31 2.65 -7.17
C TYR A 77 3.44 3.41 -6.53
N ARG A 78 3.11 4.29 -5.58
CA ARG A 78 4.10 5.08 -4.84
C ARG A 78 3.67 5.18 -3.39
N LEU A 79 4.62 5.14 -2.47
CA LEU A 79 4.34 5.40 -1.05
C LEU A 79 3.91 6.85 -0.84
N ILE A 80 2.79 7.03 -0.17
CA ILE A 80 2.34 8.33 0.31
C ILE A 80 3.13 8.61 1.58
N THR A 81 3.98 9.64 1.55
CA THR A 81 4.63 10.13 2.77
C THR A 81 3.55 10.73 3.66
N LEU A 82 3.24 10.07 4.77
CA LEU A 82 2.54 10.70 5.89
C LEU A 82 3.59 11.54 6.62
N ASP A 83 3.81 12.77 6.14
CA ASP A 83 4.58 13.80 6.86
C ASP A 83 3.70 14.41 7.97
#